data_AF-A0A1X7GC44-F1
#
_entry.id   AF-A0A1X7GC44-F1
#
_cell.length_a   1.000
_cell.length_b   1.000
_cell.length_c   1.000
_cell.angle_alpha   90.00
_cell.angle_beta   90.00
_cell.angle_gamma   90.00
#
_symmetry.space_group_name_H-M   'P 1'
#
loop_
_entity.id
_entity.type
_entity.pdbx_description
1 polymer ?
#
loop_
_entity_poly.entity_id
_entity_poly.type
_entity_poly.pdbx_seq_one_letter_code
_entity_poly.pdbx_strand_id
1 'polypeptide(L)'
;MNRIWTSLLTASLMSLTITAHAATLLVGSYTDGQSQGIYRYPFDSKAGKIDPTPQQVVKSVSPSWLVLSADQRQLFTVNETPNGHVSSFSVSANGEITPLNQVSSRGDEPTHASLSRDQRYLFVANYAVAPAPGGSLVVIPVAKDGKLKEVIQQLRHKPSGVNPERQAGAHVHSLVLSPDGQHLYACDLGADKVFIYRYDGASVDHPLTPAIPASVDLPPGSGPRHLLFDAKGRHAYLTLEMSGEVVMFDVKDDALLERQRLPLTEQQDAAAKASGGLHLSADGRFLYVSNRGTANEIVVFRVGKDDGQLTFLQRRSVEGDHPREFALDPSDNFLLVANQKSNQIVVMRRDPRSGKLGETVQTFTQDAPSDLKFIE
;
A
#
# COMPACT_ATOMS: atom_id res chain seq x y z
N MET A 1 -17.24 -75.34 -17.98
CA MET A 1 -16.85 -74.73 -16.70
C MET A 1 -16.14 -73.41 -16.98
N ASN A 2 -16.87 -72.30 -17.18
CA ASN A 2 -16.25 -70.97 -17.35
C ASN A 2 -16.70 -70.09 -16.18
N ARG A 3 -15.76 -69.80 -15.28
CA ARG A 3 -15.97 -68.96 -14.10
C ARG A 3 -15.81 -67.48 -14.47
N ILE A 4 -16.84 -66.73 -14.11
CA ILE A 4 -16.96 -65.28 -14.09
C ILE A 4 -15.94 -64.71 -13.10
N TRP A 5 -15.21 -63.66 -13.50
CA TRP A 5 -14.50 -62.77 -12.59
C TRP A 5 -14.92 -61.33 -12.88
N THR A 6 -15.88 -60.83 -12.10
CA THR A 6 -16.23 -59.42 -12.00
C THR A 6 -15.32 -58.77 -10.96
N SER A 7 -14.36 -57.97 -11.40
CA SER A 7 -13.54 -57.12 -10.52
C SER A 7 -14.35 -55.88 -10.12
N LEU A 8 -14.79 -55.83 -8.87
CA LEU A 8 -15.32 -54.61 -8.25
C LEU A 8 -14.15 -53.65 -7.96
N LEU A 9 -14.13 -52.52 -8.66
CA LEU A 9 -13.27 -51.38 -8.33
C LEU A 9 -13.99 -50.54 -7.27
N THR A 10 -13.61 -50.68 -6.00
CA THR A 10 -14.02 -49.74 -4.95
C THR A 10 -13.17 -48.49 -5.03
N ALA A 11 -13.69 -47.42 -5.62
CA ALA A 11 -13.08 -46.10 -5.59
C ALA A 11 -13.25 -45.50 -4.18
N SER A 12 -12.16 -45.43 -3.43
CA SER A 12 -12.10 -44.71 -2.15
C SER A 12 -12.02 -43.22 -2.44
N LEU A 13 -13.13 -42.50 -2.21
CA LEU A 13 -13.15 -41.04 -2.18
C LEU A 13 -12.46 -40.57 -0.90
N MET A 14 -11.17 -40.26 -0.98
CA MET A 14 -10.51 -39.44 0.03
C MET A 14 -11.06 -38.02 -0.07
N SER A 15 -11.94 -37.67 0.85
CA SER A 15 -12.38 -36.29 1.07
C SER A 15 -11.17 -35.47 1.53
N LEU A 16 -10.53 -34.73 0.62
CA LEU A 16 -9.65 -33.63 1.03
C LEU A 16 -10.52 -32.57 1.68
N THR A 17 -10.57 -32.57 3.01
CA THR A 17 -10.99 -31.38 3.75
C THR A 17 -9.90 -30.33 3.57
N ILE A 18 -10.10 -29.45 2.59
CA ILE A 18 -9.40 -28.17 2.57
C ILE A 18 -9.93 -27.41 3.78
N THR A 19 -9.25 -27.50 4.92
CA THR A 19 -9.44 -26.52 5.99
C THR A 19 -9.02 -25.19 5.42
N ALA A 20 -10.00 -24.41 4.98
CA ALA A 20 -9.80 -23.00 4.65
C ALA A 20 -9.16 -22.36 5.89
N HIS A 21 -7.86 -22.06 5.82
CA HIS A 21 -7.25 -21.20 6.81
C HIS A 21 -8.02 -19.88 6.76
N ALA A 22 -8.56 -19.45 7.91
CA ALA A 22 -9.11 -18.12 8.02
C ALA A 22 -7.99 -17.12 7.72
N ALA A 23 -8.22 -16.22 6.77
CA ALA A 23 -7.25 -15.19 6.45
C ALA A 23 -6.98 -14.35 7.70
N THR A 24 -5.75 -13.86 7.86
CA THR A 24 -5.41 -13.00 9.00
C THR A 24 -5.17 -11.57 8.50
N LEU A 25 -5.90 -10.63 9.07
CA LEU A 25 -5.79 -9.20 8.80
C LEU A 25 -4.84 -8.55 9.80
N LEU A 26 -3.81 -7.88 9.29
CA LEU A 26 -2.97 -6.93 10.02
C LEU A 26 -3.51 -5.53 9.83
N VAL A 27 -3.56 -4.76 10.91
CA VAL A 27 -4.00 -3.36 10.91
C VAL A 27 -2.90 -2.48 11.50
N GLY A 28 -2.38 -1.57 10.69
CA GLY A 28 -1.53 -0.45 11.11
C GLY A 28 -2.39 0.72 11.57
N SER A 29 -1.85 1.59 12.43
CA SER A 29 -2.60 2.71 13.00
C SER A 29 -1.71 3.87 13.44
N TYR A 30 -2.32 5.04 13.65
CA TYR A 30 -1.73 6.11 14.44
C TYR A 30 -2.04 5.92 15.92
N THR A 31 -1.10 6.28 16.81
CA THR A 31 -1.24 6.04 18.27
C THR A 31 -1.34 7.31 19.11
N ASP A 32 -1.69 8.45 18.51
CA ASP A 32 -2.01 9.67 19.26
C ASP A 32 -3.35 9.54 20.03
N GLY A 33 -4.17 8.57 19.64
CA GLY A 33 -5.45 8.21 20.25
C GLY A 33 -5.36 7.03 21.23
N GLN A 34 -6.31 6.10 21.12
CA GLN A 34 -6.42 4.90 21.96
C GLN A 34 -5.74 3.67 21.35
N SER A 35 -5.35 3.73 20.08
CA SER A 35 -4.65 2.65 19.43
C SER A 35 -3.33 2.32 20.14
N GLN A 36 -3.03 1.03 20.26
CA GLN A 36 -1.79 0.54 20.87
C GLN A 36 -0.70 0.23 19.83
N GLY A 37 -1.02 0.23 18.53
CA GLY A 37 -0.06 -0.08 17.47
C GLY A 37 -0.63 -1.02 16.41
N ILE A 38 -0.04 -2.21 16.27
CA ILE A 38 -0.40 -3.18 15.23
C ILE A 38 -1.38 -4.19 15.81
N TYR A 39 -2.47 -4.45 15.09
CA TYR A 39 -3.47 -5.44 15.49
C TYR A 39 -3.49 -6.60 14.49
N ARG A 40 -3.69 -7.82 15.00
CA ARG A 40 -3.86 -9.03 14.22
C ARG A 40 -5.24 -9.61 14.47
N TYR A 41 -6.06 -9.68 13.43
CA TYR A 41 -7.44 -10.16 13.49
C TYR A 41 -7.65 -11.37 12.56
N PRO A 42 -8.40 -12.39 13.00
CA PRO A 42 -9.01 -13.33 12.09
C PRO A 42 -9.98 -12.62 11.15
N PHE A 43 -9.99 -13.00 9.87
CA PHE A 43 -10.94 -12.54 8.87
C PHE A 43 -11.63 -13.73 8.19
N ASP A 44 -12.96 -13.72 8.21
CA ASP A 44 -13.78 -14.68 7.48
C ASP A 44 -14.03 -14.19 6.05
N SER A 45 -13.23 -14.67 5.10
CA SER A 45 -13.38 -14.38 3.66
C SER A 45 -14.65 -14.96 3.01
N LYS A 46 -15.47 -15.74 3.71
CA LYS A 46 -16.80 -16.15 3.20
C LYS A 46 -17.87 -15.15 3.61
N ALA A 47 -17.82 -14.69 4.86
CA ALA A 47 -18.80 -13.75 5.41
C ALA A 47 -18.43 -12.27 5.20
N GLY A 48 -17.14 -11.97 4.98
CA GLY A 48 -16.59 -10.63 4.96
C GLY A 48 -16.56 -10.00 6.35
N LYS A 49 -16.13 -10.76 7.37
CA LYS A 49 -16.17 -10.30 8.77
C LYS A 49 -14.80 -10.41 9.44
N ILE A 50 -14.39 -9.32 10.07
CA ILE A 50 -13.30 -9.24 11.05
C ILE A 50 -13.84 -9.76 12.39
N ASP A 51 -13.15 -10.72 13.00
CA ASP A 51 -13.45 -11.17 14.36
C ASP A 51 -13.15 -10.04 15.36
N PRO A 52 -14.05 -9.70 16.30
CA PRO A 52 -13.82 -8.60 17.22
C PRO A 52 -12.71 -8.85 18.24
N THR A 53 -12.27 -10.10 18.43
CA THR A 53 -11.18 -10.44 19.34
C THR A 53 -9.87 -10.48 18.54
N PRO A 54 -8.93 -9.55 18.78
CA PRO A 54 -7.63 -9.65 18.14
C PRO A 54 -6.91 -10.91 18.63
N GLN A 55 -6.30 -11.65 17.71
CA GLN A 55 -5.35 -12.70 18.05
C GLN A 55 -4.11 -12.15 18.73
N GLN A 56 -3.74 -10.91 18.40
CA GLN A 56 -2.59 -10.23 18.97
C GLN A 56 -2.73 -8.71 18.85
N VAL A 57 -2.21 -8.00 19.85
CA VAL A 57 -1.96 -6.55 19.80
C VAL A 57 -0.47 -6.33 20.08
N VAL A 58 0.23 -5.76 19.11
CA VAL A 58 1.67 -5.47 19.20
C VAL A 58 1.85 -3.99 19.45
N LYS A 59 2.43 -3.67 20.61
CA LYS A 59 2.71 -2.28 20.99
C LYS A 59 3.76 -1.67 20.05
N SER A 60 3.40 -0.60 19.36
CA SER A 60 4.30 0.16 18.49
C SER A 60 3.74 1.57 18.32
N VAL A 61 4.61 2.58 18.26
CA VAL A 61 4.20 3.98 18.16
C VAL A 61 3.92 4.33 16.69
N SER A 62 2.70 4.75 16.38
CA SER A 62 2.21 5.12 15.04
C SER A 62 2.73 4.23 13.89
N PRO A 63 2.51 2.89 13.93
CA PRO A 63 2.89 1.98 12.86
C PRO A 63 1.96 2.16 11.63
N SER A 64 2.19 3.23 10.86
CA SER A 64 1.21 3.71 9.87
C SER A 64 1.27 3.01 8.51
N TRP A 65 2.33 2.24 8.24
CA TRP A 65 2.53 1.48 7.01
C TRP A 65 3.29 0.19 7.28
N LEU A 66 2.74 -0.93 6.83
CA LEU A 66 3.23 -2.28 7.07
C LEU A 66 3.83 -2.89 5.79
N VAL A 67 4.98 -3.52 5.91
CA VAL A 67 5.66 -4.22 4.81
C VAL A 67 6.04 -5.62 5.25
N LEU A 68 5.51 -6.63 4.56
CA LEU A 68 5.89 -8.03 4.78
C LEU A 68 7.05 -8.40 3.86
N SER A 69 7.96 -9.25 4.34
CA SER A 69 8.90 -9.94 3.46
C SER A 69 8.17 -10.90 2.51
N ALA A 70 8.82 -11.24 1.40
CA ALA A 70 8.22 -12.13 0.39
C ALA A 70 7.80 -13.50 0.94
N ASP A 71 8.49 -14.00 1.96
CA ASP A 71 8.18 -15.26 2.66
C ASP A 71 7.24 -15.08 3.86
N GLN A 72 6.77 -13.84 4.10
CA GLN A 72 5.92 -13.43 5.22
C GLN A 72 6.48 -13.77 6.62
N ARG A 73 7.80 -13.93 6.75
CA ARG A 73 8.48 -14.21 8.03
C ARG A 73 9.00 -12.97 8.74
N GLN A 74 9.01 -11.83 8.07
CA GLN A 74 9.40 -10.55 8.63
C GLN A 74 8.32 -9.52 8.34
N LEU A 75 8.07 -8.67 9.32
CA LEU A 75 7.22 -7.51 9.22
C LEU A 75 8.05 -6.28 9.54
N PHE A 76 7.96 -5.28 8.68
CA PHE A 76 8.54 -3.97 8.90
C PHE A 76 7.41 -2.94 9.01
N THR A 77 7.58 -1.95 9.86
CA THR A 77 6.68 -0.80 9.92
C THR A 77 7.48 0.49 9.95
N VAL A 78 6.98 1.50 9.26
CA VAL A 78 7.36 2.88 9.56
C VAL A 78 6.66 3.32 10.86
N ASN A 79 7.33 4.14 11.65
CA ASN A 79 6.77 4.77 12.85
C ASN A 79 6.66 6.27 12.56
N GLU A 80 5.46 6.70 12.20
CA GLU A 80 5.20 8.02 11.63
C GLU A 80 5.05 9.08 12.73
N THR A 81 6.20 9.50 13.26
CA THR A 81 6.29 10.55 14.29
C THR A 81 7.33 11.60 13.90
N PRO A 82 7.34 12.77 14.56
CA PRO A 82 8.53 13.60 14.62
C PRO A 82 9.71 12.78 15.16
N ASN A 83 10.90 12.90 14.58
CA ASN A 83 12.00 11.95 14.74
C ASN A 83 11.58 10.53 14.38
N GLY A 84 11.28 10.30 13.11
CA GLY A 84 10.72 9.06 12.61
C GLY A 84 11.63 7.84 12.77
N HIS A 85 11.00 6.68 12.95
CA HIS A 85 11.69 5.40 13.11
C HIS A 85 11.14 4.33 12.17
N VAL A 86 11.84 3.20 12.13
CA VAL A 86 11.38 1.98 11.45
C VAL A 86 11.60 0.81 12.39
N SER A 87 10.56 0.03 12.62
CA SER A 87 10.62 -1.18 13.46
C SER A 87 10.57 -2.44 12.60
N SER A 88 11.29 -3.47 13.03
CA SER A 88 11.27 -4.81 12.45
C SER A 88 10.78 -5.84 13.47
N PHE A 89 10.05 -6.83 12.98
CA PHE A 89 9.45 -7.91 13.75
C PHE A 89 9.62 -9.24 12.99
N SER A 90 9.85 -10.33 13.70
CA SER A 90 9.70 -11.67 13.16
C SER A 90 8.25 -12.09 13.19
N VAL A 91 7.80 -12.79 12.15
CA VAL A 91 6.47 -13.40 12.05
C VAL A 91 6.63 -14.91 12.09
N SER A 92 5.99 -15.55 13.06
CA SER A 92 6.02 -17.00 13.23
C SER A 92 5.08 -17.69 12.23
N ALA A 93 5.20 -19.02 12.07
CA ALA A 93 4.34 -19.81 11.20
C ALA A 93 2.83 -19.74 11.55
N ASN A 94 2.48 -19.34 12.78
CA ASN A 94 1.08 -19.11 13.19
C ASN A 94 0.65 -17.62 13.11
N GLY A 95 1.49 -16.76 12.52
CA GLY A 95 1.26 -15.32 12.40
C GLY A 95 1.59 -14.50 13.65
N GLU A 96 2.16 -15.09 14.70
CA GLU A 96 2.61 -14.33 15.88
C GLU A 96 3.77 -13.40 15.55
N ILE A 97 3.63 -12.12 15.90
CA ILE A 97 4.56 -11.04 15.61
C ILE A 97 5.41 -10.77 16.86
N THR A 98 6.73 -10.84 16.74
CA THR A 98 7.67 -10.57 17.86
C THR A 98 8.66 -9.47 17.45
N PRO A 99 8.86 -8.41 18.26
CA PRO A 99 9.78 -7.33 17.92
C PRO A 99 11.23 -7.81 17.85
N LEU A 100 11.97 -7.33 16.84
CA LEU A 100 13.39 -7.60 16.65
C LEU A 100 14.26 -6.40 17.01
N ASN A 101 14.08 -5.28 16.32
CA ASN A 101 14.74 -4.03 16.62
C ASN A 101 14.03 -2.83 15.98
N GLN A 102 14.48 -1.63 16.34
CA GLN A 102 14.04 -0.37 15.77
C GLN A 102 15.26 0.49 15.44
N VAL A 103 15.20 1.26 14.36
CA VAL A 103 16.25 2.18 13.93
C VAL A 103 15.66 3.53 13.55
N SER A 104 16.44 4.60 13.67
CA SER A 104 16.04 5.91 13.17
C SER A 104 15.96 5.90 11.64
N SER A 105 14.92 6.53 11.11
CA SER A 105 14.77 6.80 9.67
C SER A 105 15.61 7.99 9.18
N ARG A 106 16.30 8.70 10.09
CA ARG A 106 17.02 9.97 9.83
C ARG A 106 16.14 11.05 9.17
N GLY A 107 14.84 11.02 9.41
CA GLY A 107 13.88 12.02 8.97
C GLY A 107 12.64 11.99 9.84
N ASP A 108 11.68 12.85 9.51
CA ASP A 108 10.43 12.99 10.24
C ASP A 108 9.28 12.34 9.45
N GLU A 109 8.32 11.79 10.18
CA GLU A 109 7.08 11.19 9.66
C GLU A 109 7.31 10.24 8.45
N PRO A 110 8.05 9.13 8.60
CA PRO A 110 8.12 8.11 7.58
C PRO A 110 6.74 7.52 7.36
N THR A 111 6.22 7.61 6.14
CA THR A 111 4.81 7.29 5.83
C THR A 111 4.64 6.10 4.90
N HIS A 112 5.73 5.63 4.28
CA HIS A 112 5.71 4.49 3.37
C HIS A 112 7.07 3.79 3.34
N ALA A 113 7.06 2.48 3.09
CA ALA A 113 8.26 1.72 2.83
C ALA A 113 8.02 0.60 1.80
N SER A 114 9.09 0.14 1.16
CA SER A 114 9.08 -1.04 0.29
C SER A 114 10.41 -1.78 0.37
N LEU A 115 10.35 -3.10 0.17
CA LEU A 115 11.56 -3.93 0.13
C LEU A 115 12.12 -3.96 -1.30
N SER A 116 13.44 -3.93 -1.37
CA SER A 116 14.19 -4.38 -2.55
C SER A 116 13.80 -5.81 -2.94
N ARG A 117 13.88 -6.12 -4.25
CA ARG A 117 13.49 -7.43 -4.78
C ARG A 117 14.26 -8.59 -4.13
N ASP A 118 15.52 -8.36 -3.80
CA ASP A 118 16.41 -9.33 -3.13
C ASP A 118 16.28 -9.35 -1.59
N GLN A 119 15.34 -8.57 -1.04
CA GLN A 119 15.03 -8.47 0.39
C GLN A 119 16.19 -7.94 1.25
N ARG A 120 17.24 -7.36 0.67
CA ARG A 120 18.44 -6.89 1.42
C ARG A 120 18.34 -5.46 1.91
N TYR A 121 17.42 -4.69 1.37
CA TYR A 121 17.21 -3.29 1.71
C TYR A 121 15.72 -2.98 1.84
N LEU A 122 15.40 -2.13 2.80
CA LEU A 122 14.13 -1.44 2.95
C LEU A 122 14.32 0.02 2.54
N PHE A 123 13.52 0.46 1.57
CA PHE A 123 13.45 1.85 1.15
C PHE A 123 12.34 2.55 1.92
N VAL A 124 12.62 3.71 2.51
CA VAL A 124 11.69 4.40 3.42
C VAL A 124 11.49 5.85 2.99
N ALA A 125 10.23 6.24 2.90
CA ALA A 125 9.77 7.57 2.50
C ALA A 125 9.52 8.42 3.75
N ASN A 126 10.42 9.33 4.06
CA ASN A 126 10.21 10.36 5.08
C ASN A 126 9.41 11.50 4.46
N TYR A 127 8.18 11.71 4.94
CA TYR A 127 7.30 12.76 4.42
C TYR A 127 7.73 14.14 4.95
N ALA A 128 8.04 14.25 6.25
CA ALA A 128 8.39 15.47 6.96
C ALA A 128 7.39 16.63 6.76
N VAL A 129 6.44 16.83 7.68
CA VAL A 129 5.46 17.93 7.56
C VAL A 129 6.14 19.30 7.54
N ALA A 130 7.25 19.45 8.26
CA ALA A 130 8.03 20.68 8.25
C ALA A 130 8.80 20.86 6.92
N PRO A 131 8.82 22.07 6.34
CA PRO A 131 9.45 22.29 5.03
C PRO A 131 10.98 22.19 5.05
N ALA A 132 11.60 22.31 6.23
CA ALA A 132 13.05 22.22 6.41
C ALA A 132 13.38 21.26 7.57
N PRO A 133 14.24 20.24 7.36
CA PRO A 133 14.97 19.95 6.12
C PRO A 133 14.10 19.32 5.00
N GLY A 134 12.80 19.12 5.26
CA GLY A 134 11.87 18.48 4.35
C GLY A 134 12.03 16.97 4.28
N GLY A 135 11.24 16.36 3.42
CA GLY A 135 11.17 14.92 3.19
C GLY A 135 12.44 14.36 2.56
N SER A 136 12.58 13.05 2.63
CA SER A 136 13.72 12.32 2.06
C SER A 136 13.36 10.87 1.79
N LEU A 137 14.14 10.26 0.90
CA LEU A 137 14.21 8.81 0.73
C LEU A 137 15.42 8.32 1.52
N VAL A 138 15.27 7.25 2.31
CA VAL A 138 16.40 6.56 2.94
C VAL A 138 16.46 5.08 2.59
N VAL A 139 17.67 4.54 2.61
CA VAL A 139 17.96 3.11 2.38
C VAL A 139 18.48 2.48 3.66
N ILE A 140 17.80 1.44 4.12
CA ILE A 140 18.11 0.72 5.34
C ILE A 140 18.43 -0.75 4.99
N PRO A 141 19.64 -1.25 5.26
CA PRO A 141 19.95 -2.67 5.06
C PRO A 141 19.16 -3.56 6.02
N VAL A 142 18.70 -4.69 5.50
CA VAL A 142 18.01 -5.75 6.24
C VAL A 142 18.98 -6.93 6.40
N ALA A 143 19.26 -7.30 7.64
CA ALA A 143 20.09 -8.46 7.94
C ALA A 143 19.32 -9.77 7.72
N LYS A 144 20.04 -10.89 7.59
CA LYS A 144 19.44 -12.23 7.35
C LYS A 144 18.50 -12.68 8.46
N ASP A 145 18.68 -12.18 9.69
CA ASP A 145 17.80 -12.44 10.83
C ASP A 145 16.60 -11.49 10.90
N GLY A 146 16.42 -10.62 9.89
CA GLY A 146 15.34 -9.63 9.81
C GLY A 146 15.67 -8.29 10.48
N LYS A 147 16.79 -8.16 11.20
CA LYS A 147 17.12 -6.91 11.88
C LYS A 147 17.49 -5.81 10.89
N LEU A 148 17.02 -4.60 11.17
CA LEU A 148 17.39 -3.40 10.44
C LEU A 148 18.77 -2.90 10.89
N LYS A 149 19.60 -2.45 9.93
CA LYS A 149 20.86 -1.74 10.21
C LYS A 149 20.64 -0.22 10.17
N GLU A 150 21.69 0.56 10.38
CA GLU A 150 21.60 2.00 10.20
C GLU A 150 21.39 2.39 8.74
N VAL A 151 20.82 3.58 8.54
CA VAL A 151 20.68 4.22 7.22
C VAL A 151 22.05 4.38 6.56
N ILE A 152 22.20 3.84 5.35
CA ILE A 152 23.43 3.92 4.54
C ILE A 152 23.37 5.00 3.46
N GLN A 153 22.17 5.38 3.03
CA GLN A 153 21.96 6.36 1.98
C GLN A 153 20.71 7.19 2.28
N GLN A 154 20.81 8.50 2.08
CA GLN A 154 19.70 9.45 2.21
C GLN A 154 19.72 10.41 1.03
N LEU A 155 18.58 10.53 0.35
CA LEU A 155 18.40 11.34 -0.85
C LEU A 155 17.28 12.35 -0.59
N ARG A 156 17.50 13.60 -1.02
CA ARG A 156 16.54 14.70 -0.87
C ARG A 156 16.22 15.28 -2.24
N HIS A 157 15.00 15.76 -2.37
CA HIS A 157 14.52 16.38 -3.59
C HIS A 157 14.39 17.89 -3.41
N LYS A 158 14.31 18.59 -4.54
CA LYS A 158 13.98 20.02 -4.56
C LYS A 158 12.45 20.18 -4.62
N PRO A 159 11.84 20.96 -3.71
CA PRO A 159 10.41 21.26 -3.79
C PRO A 159 10.04 22.09 -5.02
N SER A 160 8.76 22.03 -5.41
CA SER A 160 8.20 22.87 -6.49
C SER A 160 7.93 24.29 -6.00
N GLY A 161 7.55 24.47 -4.72
CA GLY A 161 7.18 25.75 -4.14
C GLY A 161 5.85 26.31 -4.67
N VAL A 162 5.07 25.52 -5.42
CA VAL A 162 3.83 25.98 -6.07
C VAL A 162 2.76 26.28 -5.01
N ASN A 163 2.52 25.35 -4.10
CA ASN A 163 1.72 25.57 -2.91
C ASN A 163 2.61 25.93 -1.71
N PRO A 164 2.50 27.16 -1.15
CA PRO A 164 3.39 27.60 -0.07
C PRO A 164 3.18 26.87 1.26
N GLU A 165 2.05 26.21 1.48
CA GLU A 165 1.75 25.48 2.71
C GLU A 165 2.15 24.00 2.63
N ARG A 166 1.98 23.39 1.46
CA ARG A 166 2.10 21.94 1.25
C ARG A 166 3.29 21.53 0.38
N GLN A 167 3.99 22.48 -0.25
CA GLN A 167 5.07 22.23 -1.19
C GLN A 167 6.25 23.20 -1.00
N ALA A 168 6.36 23.83 0.17
CA ALA A 168 7.53 24.62 0.54
C ALA A 168 8.76 23.74 0.86
N GLY A 169 8.55 22.45 1.15
CA GLY A 169 9.59 21.43 1.29
C GLY A 169 9.29 20.21 0.41
N ALA A 170 10.30 19.36 0.23
CA ALA A 170 10.10 18.03 -0.36
C ALA A 170 9.21 17.20 0.58
N HIS A 171 8.39 16.30 0.03
CA HIS A 171 7.53 15.41 0.81
C HIS A 171 7.42 14.05 0.10
N VAL A 172 8.45 13.21 0.26
CA VAL A 172 8.46 11.86 -0.33
C VAL A 172 7.37 11.03 0.34
N HIS A 173 6.37 10.61 -0.42
CA HIS A 173 5.19 9.94 0.13
C HIS A 173 5.15 8.44 -0.19
N SER A 174 5.72 7.98 -1.31
CA SER A 174 5.84 6.54 -1.57
C SER A 174 7.09 6.20 -2.37
N LEU A 175 7.53 4.95 -2.21
CA LEU A 175 8.70 4.36 -2.84
C LEU A 175 8.30 2.99 -3.38
N VAL A 176 8.28 2.85 -4.70
CA VAL A 176 7.73 1.65 -5.35
C VAL A 176 8.79 1.10 -6.30
N LEU A 177 9.18 -0.14 -6.06
CA LEU A 177 10.10 -0.84 -6.95
C LEU A 177 9.33 -1.32 -8.18
N SER A 178 9.93 -1.15 -9.35
CA SER A 178 9.45 -1.75 -10.60
C SER A 178 9.37 -3.28 -10.48
N PRO A 179 8.47 -3.95 -11.22
CA PRO A 179 8.33 -5.40 -11.15
C PRO A 179 9.60 -6.19 -11.51
N ASP A 180 10.48 -5.63 -12.34
CA ASP A 180 11.78 -6.25 -12.65
C ASP A 180 12.82 -6.05 -11.54
N GLY A 181 12.54 -5.18 -10.58
CA GLY A 181 13.38 -4.89 -9.43
C GLY A 181 14.52 -3.92 -9.71
N GLN A 182 14.62 -3.30 -10.88
CA GLN A 182 15.79 -2.53 -11.29
C GLN A 182 15.66 -1.02 -11.05
N HIS A 183 14.43 -0.52 -10.93
CA HIS A 183 14.15 0.90 -10.73
C HIS A 183 13.22 1.14 -9.55
N LEU A 184 13.57 2.11 -8.70
CA LEU A 184 12.76 2.60 -7.59
C LEU A 184 12.16 3.96 -7.96
N TYR A 185 10.84 4.06 -7.87
CA TYR A 185 10.07 5.26 -8.17
C TYR A 185 9.67 5.94 -6.88
N ALA A 186 10.05 7.20 -6.71
CA ALA A 186 9.81 7.99 -5.52
C ALA A 186 8.83 9.12 -5.83
N CYS A 187 7.61 8.98 -5.34
CA CYS A 187 6.56 10.00 -5.46
C CYS A 187 6.81 11.08 -4.42
N ASP A 188 7.06 12.31 -4.87
CA ASP A 188 7.28 13.44 -4.00
C ASP A 188 6.17 14.49 -4.17
N LEU A 189 5.31 14.58 -3.16
CA LEU A 189 4.18 15.50 -3.13
C LEU A 189 4.66 16.95 -3.18
N GLY A 190 5.74 17.25 -2.49
CA GLY A 190 6.32 18.59 -2.38
C GLY A 190 7.01 19.06 -3.67
N ALA A 191 7.41 18.13 -4.54
CA ALA A 191 8.17 18.42 -5.75
C ALA A 191 7.35 18.41 -7.04
N ASP A 192 6.09 17.95 -7.02
CA ASP A 192 5.29 17.66 -8.22
C ASP A 192 6.00 16.72 -9.21
N LYS A 193 6.74 15.73 -8.67
CA LYS A 193 7.55 14.80 -9.46
C LYS A 193 7.46 13.38 -8.96
N VAL A 194 7.63 12.44 -9.87
CA VAL A 194 8.09 11.08 -9.55
C VAL A 194 9.56 11.01 -9.91
N PHE A 195 10.44 10.85 -8.93
CA PHE A 195 11.87 10.62 -9.15
C PHE A 195 12.13 9.14 -9.43
N ILE A 196 13.11 8.84 -10.27
CA ILE A 196 13.42 7.48 -10.71
C ILE A 196 14.88 7.20 -10.40
N TYR A 197 15.11 6.12 -9.66
CA TYR A 197 16.43 5.66 -9.27
C TYR A 197 16.68 4.27 -9.80
N ARG A 198 17.84 4.02 -10.39
CA ARG A 198 18.33 2.67 -10.64
C ARG A 198 18.78 2.06 -9.32
N TYR A 199 18.30 0.86 -9.03
CA TYR A 199 18.75 -0.01 -7.95
C TYR A 199 19.73 -1.04 -8.52
N ASP A 200 21.00 -0.94 -8.14
CA ASP A 200 22.05 -1.78 -8.72
C ASP A 200 22.22 -3.14 -8.03
N GLY A 201 21.65 -3.32 -6.83
CA GLY A 201 21.77 -4.55 -6.04
C GLY A 201 23.22 -4.99 -5.79
N ALA A 202 24.21 -4.12 -5.93
CA ALA A 202 25.62 -4.49 -5.83
C ALA A 202 26.38 -3.54 -4.90
N SER A 203 26.06 -2.24 -4.94
CA SER A 203 26.71 -1.24 -4.13
C SER A 203 26.25 -1.34 -2.68
N VAL A 204 27.20 -1.60 -1.77
CA VAL A 204 26.89 -1.80 -0.35
C VAL A 204 26.45 -0.49 0.33
N ASP A 205 27.05 0.64 -0.04
CA ASP A 205 26.84 1.94 0.63
C ASP A 205 25.87 2.86 -0.12
N HIS A 206 25.78 2.75 -1.45
CA HIS A 206 24.95 3.60 -2.32
C HIS A 206 24.21 2.78 -3.38
N PRO A 207 23.26 1.91 -3.00
CA PRO A 207 22.57 1.03 -3.94
C PRO A 207 21.63 1.75 -4.91
N LEU A 208 21.32 3.03 -4.66
CA LEU A 208 20.48 3.85 -5.53
C LEU A 208 21.30 4.92 -6.26
N THR A 209 21.08 5.03 -7.57
CA THR A 209 21.64 6.09 -8.41
C THR A 209 20.53 6.70 -9.28
N PRO A 210 20.53 8.00 -9.60
CA PRO A 210 19.51 8.57 -10.48
C PRO A 210 19.45 7.83 -11.83
N ALA A 211 18.24 7.53 -12.30
CA ALA A 211 18.02 6.91 -13.61
C ALA A 211 18.11 7.94 -14.75
N ILE A 212 17.94 7.49 -16.00
CA ILE A 212 17.82 8.35 -17.18
C ILE A 212 16.53 7.95 -17.91
N PRO A 213 15.46 8.77 -17.87
CA PRO A 213 15.35 10.05 -17.16
C PRO A 213 15.33 9.90 -15.63
N ALA A 214 15.78 10.92 -14.90
CA ALA A 214 15.87 10.88 -13.44
C ALA A 214 14.53 11.21 -12.74
N SER A 215 13.56 11.74 -13.47
CA SER A 215 12.24 12.07 -12.95
C SER A 215 11.22 12.27 -14.07
N VAL A 216 9.94 12.23 -13.69
CA VAL A 216 8.79 12.63 -14.51
C VAL A 216 8.14 13.84 -13.84
N ASP A 217 7.84 14.86 -14.65
CA ASP A 217 7.11 16.08 -14.23
C ASP A 217 5.61 15.84 -14.22
N LEU A 218 4.94 16.31 -13.17
CA LEU A 218 3.48 16.30 -13.04
C LEU A 218 2.95 17.75 -13.03
N PRO A 219 1.63 17.96 -13.20
CA PRO A 219 1.07 19.30 -13.16
C PRO A 219 1.47 20.05 -11.88
N PRO A 220 1.84 21.34 -11.97
CA PRO A 220 2.17 22.15 -10.80
C PRO A 220 1.05 22.13 -9.75
N GLY A 221 1.38 21.87 -8.49
CA GLY A 221 0.41 21.80 -7.39
C GLY A 221 -0.43 20.53 -7.34
N SER A 222 -0.03 19.47 -8.04
CA SER A 222 -0.78 18.20 -8.10
C SER A 222 -0.50 17.27 -6.93
N GLY A 223 0.72 17.28 -6.41
CA GLY A 223 1.11 16.48 -5.26
C GLY A 223 1.04 14.95 -5.47
N PRO A 224 1.98 14.34 -6.20
CA PRO A 224 2.10 12.88 -6.35
C PRO A 224 2.17 12.15 -5.00
N ARG A 225 1.37 11.09 -4.84
CA ARG A 225 1.22 10.39 -3.55
C ARG A 225 1.61 8.92 -3.61
N HIS A 226 0.71 8.03 -4.02
CA HIS A 226 0.94 6.58 -4.10
C HIS A 226 0.97 6.12 -5.56
N LEU A 227 1.89 5.23 -5.90
CA LEU A 227 2.04 4.64 -7.22
C LEU A 227 1.94 3.11 -7.13
N LEU A 228 1.42 2.45 -8.16
CA LEU A 228 1.60 1.01 -8.35
C LEU A 228 1.78 0.67 -9.82
N PHE A 229 2.37 -0.50 -10.08
CA PHE A 229 2.47 -1.08 -11.41
C PHE A 229 1.41 -2.16 -11.63
N ASP A 230 1.00 -2.36 -12.87
CA ASP A 230 0.34 -3.61 -13.23
C ASP A 230 1.31 -4.80 -13.09
N ALA A 231 0.77 -6.02 -13.04
CA ALA A 231 1.58 -7.23 -12.80
C ALA A 231 2.68 -7.47 -13.86
N LYS A 232 2.54 -6.88 -15.05
CA LYS A 232 3.53 -7.00 -16.14
C LYS A 232 4.52 -5.85 -16.17
N GLY A 233 4.35 -4.84 -15.34
CA GLY A 233 5.13 -3.60 -15.35
C GLY A 233 4.97 -2.77 -16.61
N ARG A 234 3.92 -2.97 -17.40
CA ARG A 234 3.69 -2.20 -18.65
C ARG A 234 3.00 -0.88 -18.40
N HIS A 235 2.19 -0.82 -17.35
CA HIS A 235 1.45 0.36 -16.97
C HIS A 235 1.69 0.68 -15.49
N ALA A 236 1.67 1.97 -15.17
CA ALA A 236 1.69 2.46 -13.80
C ALA A 236 0.50 3.37 -13.55
N TYR A 237 0.01 3.38 -12.30
CA TYR A 237 -1.08 4.23 -11.86
C TYR A 237 -0.60 5.05 -10.66
N LEU A 238 -0.94 6.34 -10.62
CA LEU A 238 -0.49 7.29 -9.61
C LEU A 238 -1.66 8.10 -9.09
N THR A 239 -1.75 8.28 -7.79
CA THR A 239 -2.62 9.30 -7.18
C THR A 239 -1.92 10.65 -7.10
N LEU A 240 -2.65 11.70 -7.48
CA LEU A 240 -2.28 13.10 -7.23
C LEU A 240 -3.17 13.59 -6.08
N GLU A 241 -2.60 13.74 -4.89
CA GLU A 241 -3.33 14.05 -3.66
C GLU A 241 -4.05 15.39 -3.76
N MET A 242 -3.31 16.43 -4.13
CA MET A 242 -3.76 17.81 -4.02
C MET A 242 -4.73 18.19 -5.14
N SER A 243 -4.55 17.65 -6.34
CA SER A 243 -5.49 17.86 -7.45
C SER A 243 -6.70 16.92 -7.43
N GLY A 244 -6.67 15.84 -6.65
CA GLY A 244 -7.78 14.88 -6.57
C GLY A 244 -7.91 14.04 -7.84
N GLU A 245 -6.80 13.62 -8.44
CA GLU A 245 -6.77 12.90 -9.72
C GLU A 245 -6.04 11.55 -9.61
N VAL A 246 -6.34 10.66 -10.57
CA VAL A 246 -5.54 9.47 -10.87
C VAL A 246 -4.92 9.60 -12.26
N VAL A 247 -3.65 9.24 -12.38
CA VAL A 247 -2.89 9.24 -13.63
C VAL A 247 -2.57 7.82 -14.02
N MET A 248 -2.66 7.50 -15.30
CA MET A 248 -2.18 6.27 -15.90
C MET A 248 -1.03 6.58 -16.85
N PHE A 249 0.03 5.79 -16.73
CA PHE A 249 1.24 5.87 -17.54
C PHE A 249 1.46 4.58 -18.33
N ASP A 250 1.99 4.72 -19.54
CA ASP A 250 2.77 3.67 -20.17
C ASP A 250 4.17 3.66 -19.53
N VAL A 251 4.70 2.48 -19.27
CA VAL A 251 6.09 2.30 -18.82
C VAL A 251 6.92 1.89 -20.03
N LYS A 252 7.83 2.77 -20.45
CA LYS A 252 8.70 2.53 -21.61
C LYS A 252 10.12 2.94 -21.29
N ASP A 253 11.05 2.01 -21.46
CA ASP A 253 12.48 2.23 -21.15
C ASP A 253 12.64 2.83 -19.75
N ASP A 254 11.87 2.30 -18.78
CA ASP A 254 11.80 2.74 -17.38
C ASP A 254 11.32 4.19 -17.15
N ALA A 255 10.90 4.89 -18.20
CA ALA A 255 10.22 6.18 -18.10
C ALA A 255 8.72 5.98 -17.96
N LEU A 256 8.08 6.87 -17.20
CA LEU A 256 6.62 6.97 -17.12
C LEU A 256 6.12 7.98 -18.15
N LEU A 257 5.33 7.53 -19.13
CA LEU A 257 4.74 8.37 -20.16
C LEU A 257 3.25 8.55 -19.85
N GLU A 258 2.84 9.75 -19.46
CA GLU A 258 1.44 10.03 -19.12
C GLU A 258 0.55 9.78 -20.35
N ARG A 259 -0.50 8.97 -20.17
CA ARG A 259 -1.49 8.65 -21.22
C ARG A 259 -2.87 9.15 -20.89
N GLN A 260 -3.20 9.15 -19.61
CA GLN A 260 -4.53 9.50 -19.14
C GLN A 260 -4.44 10.09 -17.74
N ARG A 261 -5.24 11.12 -17.48
CA ARG A 261 -5.48 11.68 -16.15
C ARG A 261 -6.97 11.90 -15.97
N LEU A 262 -7.52 11.43 -14.85
CA LEU A 262 -8.95 11.49 -14.55
C LEU A 262 -9.20 12.07 -13.15
N PRO A 263 -10.22 12.92 -12.98
CA PRO A 263 -10.62 13.40 -11.67
C PRO A 263 -11.30 12.30 -10.87
N LEU A 264 -10.98 12.20 -9.58
CA LEU A 264 -11.61 11.27 -8.64
C LEU A 264 -13.00 11.74 -8.24
N THR A 265 -13.25 13.05 -8.19
CA THR A 265 -14.54 13.63 -7.84
C THR A 265 -15.00 14.64 -8.90
N GLU A 266 -16.31 14.80 -9.03
CA GLU A 266 -16.92 15.85 -9.86
C GLU A 266 -17.04 17.18 -9.10
N GLN A 267 -16.83 17.14 -7.79
CA GLN A 267 -16.86 18.32 -6.94
C GLN A 267 -15.68 19.26 -7.27
N GLN A 268 -15.99 20.54 -7.45
CA GLN A 268 -14.98 21.54 -7.76
C GLN A 268 -14.22 22.02 -6.52
N ASP A 269 -14.84 21.91 -5.34
CA ASP A 269 -14.27 22.31 -4.05
C ASP A 269 -12.94 21.58 -3.78
N ALA A 270 -11.93 22.34 -3.39
CA ALA A 270 -10.63 21.82 -2.98
C ALA A 270 -10.75 20.90 -1.75
N ALA A 271 -11.72 21.15 -0.85
CA ALA A 271 -11.93 20.31 0.32
C ALA A 271 -12.38 18.89 -0.04
N ALA A 272 -12.90 18.66 -1.25
CA ALA A 272 -13.31 17.35 -1.75
C ALA A 272 -12.17 16.57 -2.43
N LYS A 273 -10.97 17.15 -2.53
CA LYS A 273 -9.83 16.61 -3.28
C LYS A 273 -8.70 16.26 -2.32
N ALA A 274 -8.52 14.97 -2.06
CA ALA A 274 -7.44 14.46 -1.24
C ALA A 274 -7.22 12.97 -1.54
N SER A 275 -6.73 12.66 -2.74
CA SER A 275 -6.48 11.28 -3.17
C SER A 275 -5.60 10.54 -2.15
N GLY A 276 -5.88 9.26 -1.94
CA GLY A 276 -5.23 8.42 -0.94
C GLY A 276 -4.57 7.20 -1.56
N GLY A 277 -4.91 6.02 -1.02
CA GLY A 277 -4.43 4.73 -1.49
C GLY A 277 -5.04 4.35 -2.85
N LEU A 278 -4.37 3.45 -3.56
CA LEU A 278 -4.86 2.83 -4.78
C LEU A 278 -4.42 1.38 -4.82
N HIS A 279 -5.29 0.50 -5.31
CA HIS A 279 -5.02 -0.94 -5.43
C HIS A 279 -5.71 -1.51 -6.66
N LEU A 280 -5.05 -2.45 -7.33
CA LEU A 280 -5.65 -3.27 -8.37
C LEU A 280 -6.35 -4.48 -7.73
N SER A 281 -7.42 -4.96 -8.37
CA SER A 281 -7.90 -6.32 -8.10
C SER A 281 -6.85 -7.36 -8.45
N ALA A 282 -6.94 -8.55 -7.84
CA ALA A 282 -5.96 -9.63 -8.05
C ALA A 282 -5.79 -10.02 -9.53
N ASP A 283 -6.86 -9.88 -10.33
CA ASP A 283 -6.86 -10.13 -11.78
C ASP A 283 -6.44 -8.93 -12.65
N GLY A 284 -6.14 -7.78 -12.03
CA GLY A 284 -5.76 -6.53 -12.69
C GLY A 284 -6.86 -5.86 -13.51
N ARG A 285 -8.11 -6.33 -13.46
CA ARG A 285 -9.21 -5.80 -14.29
C ARG A 285 -9.85 -4.52 -13.74
N PHE A 286 -9.62 -4.22 -12.46
CA PHE A 286 -10.21 -3.07 -11.79
C PHE A 286 -9.19 -2.34 -10.94
N LEU A 287 -9.24 -1.01 -10.97
CA LEU A 287 -8.47 -0.13 -10.10
C LEU A 287 -9.42 0.57 -9.13
N TYR A 288 -9.05 0.56 -7.86
CA TYR A 288 -9.74 1.25 -6.79
C TYR A 288 -8.85 2.39 -6.31
N VAL A 289 -9.43 3.55 -6.02
CA VAL A 289 -8.69 4.72 -5.53
C VAL A 289 -9.49 5.37 -4.40
N SER A 290 -8.88 5.60 -3.24
CA SER A 290 -9.54 6.37 -2.19
C SER A 290 -9.42 7.87 -2.43
N ASN A 291 -10.48 8.61 -2.15
CA ASN A 291 -10.48 10.06 -2.11
C ASN A 291 -11.01 10.52 -0.74
N ARG A 292 -10.17 11.24 -0.01
CA ARG A 292 -10.48 11.77 1.33
C ARG A 292 -11.13 13.15 1.18
N GLY A 293 -11.05 13.97 2.23
CA GLY A 293 -11.67 15.28 2.26
C GLY A 293 -13.17 15.16 2.49
N THR A 294 -13.95 16.09 1.96
CA THR A 294 -15.42 16.06 2.11
C THR A 294 -16.09 15.01 1.21
N ALA A 295 -15.38 14.44 0.23
CA ALA A 295 -15.91 13.42 -0.67
C ALA A 295 -16.01 12.03 -0.02
N ASN A 296 -14.95 11.62 0.71
CA ASN A 296 -14.89 10.36 1.47
C ASN A 296 -15.45 9.15 0.70
N GLU A 297 -14.78 8.78 -0.40
CA GLU A 297 -15.24 7.77 -1.35
C GLU A 297 -14.11 6.84 -1.83
N ILE A 298 -14.47 5.61 -2.23
CA ILE A 298 -13.68 4.78 -3.13
C ILE A 298 -14.21 4.98 -4.56
N VAL A 299 -13.31 5.34 -5.47
CA VAL A 299 -13.58 5.47 -6.90
C VAL A 299 -13.10 4.21 -7.61
N VAL A 300 -13.97 3.62 -8.42
CA VAL A 300 -13.75 2.35 -9.10
C VAL A 300 -13.62 2.58 -10.60
N PHE A 301 -12.56 2.04 -11.19
CA PHE A 301 -12.29 2.06 -12.62
C PHE A 301 -12.17 0.64 -13.18
N ARG A 302 -12.63 0.43 -14.41
CA ARG A 302 -12.23 -0.71 -15.24
C ARG A 302 -10.88 -0.40 -15.86
N VAL A 303 -9.98 -1.38 -15.86
CA VAL A 303 -8.69 -1.31 -16.53
C VAL A 303 -8.79 -1.96 -17.91
N GLY A 304 -8.36 -1.24 -18.95
CA GLY A 304 -8.22 -1.76 -20.31
C GLY A 304 -7.20 -2.88 -20.36
N LYS A 305 -7.59 -4.05 -20.90
CA LYS A 305 -6.77 -5.26 -20.89
C LYS A 305 -5.43 -5.10 -21.61
N ASP A 306 -5.44 -4.33 -22.70
CA ASP A 306 -4.30 -4.21 -23.60
C ASP A 306 -3.52 -2.91 -23.41
N ASP A 307 -4.23 -1.81 -23.14
CA ASP A 307 -3.73 -0.43 -23.09
C ASP A 307 -3.74 0.19 -21.68
N GLY A 308 -4.21 -0.54 -20.66
CA GLY A 308 -4.27 -0.08 -19.28
C GLY A 308 -5.20 1.12 -19.02
N GLN A 309 -5.95 1.61 -20.01
CA GLN A 309 -6.76 2.80 -19.84
C GLN A 309 -7.87 2.59 -18.80
N LEU A 310 -8.12 3.63 -18.03
CA LEU A 310 -9.12 3.65 -16.97
C LEU A 310 -10.47 4.11 -17.52
N THR A 311 -11.51 3.32 -17.26
CA THR A 311 -12.91 3.72 -17.49
C THR A 311 -13.63 3.79 -16.16
N PHE A 312 -14.16 4.96 -15.80
CA PHE A 312 -14.94 5.14 -14.58
C PHE A 312 -16.13 4.18 -14.50
N LEU A 313 -16.36 3.58 -13.33
CA LEU A 313 -17.49 2.69 -13.08
C LEU A 313 -18.40 3.13 -11.94
N GLN A 314 -17.81 3.63 -10.84
CA GLN A 314 -18.56 3.91 -9.62
C GLN A 314 -17.76 4.83 -8.69
N ARG A 315 -18.49 5.70 -7.97
CA ARG A 315 -18.07 6.32 -6.71
C ARG A 315 -18.88 5.68 -5.59
N ARG A 316 -18.22 5.22 -4.54
CA ARG A 316 -18.87 4.57 -3.39
C ARG A 316 -18.43 5.27 -2.11
N SER A 317 -19.37 5.84 -1.37
CA SER A 317 -19.10 6.40 -0.04
C SER A 317 -18.44 5.36 0.84
N VAL A 318 -17.44 5.77 1.62
CA VAL A 318 -16.73 4.90 2.58
C VAL A 318 -17.46 4.74 3.91
N GLU A 319 -18.62 5.39 4.07
CA GLU A 319 -19.46 5.39 5.28
C GLU A 319 -18.68 5.79 6.55
N GLY A 320 -17.66 6.63 6.36
CA GLY A 320 -16.76 7.13 7.41
C GLY A 320 -15.99 8.36 6.93
N ASP A 321 -14.95 8.71 7.67
CA ASP A 321 -14.11 9.87 7.38
C ASP A 321 -12.63 9.50 7.25
N HIS A 322 -11.99 10.10 6.24
CA HIS A 322 -10.57 9.98 5.93
C HIS A 322 -10.15 8.53 5.60
N PRO A 323 -10.63 7.96 4.47
CA PRO A 323 -10.21 6.64 3.99
C PRO A 323 -8.73 6.66 3.59
N ARG A 324 -7.84 6.43 4.57
CA ARG A 324 -6.39 6.57 4.44
C ARG A 324 -5.81 5.48 3.55
N GLU A 325 -6.29 4.26 3.76
CA GLU A 325 -5.94 3.05 3.00
C GLU A 325 -7.12 2.09 2.92
N PHE A 326 -7.00 1.08 2.06
CA PHE A 326 -7.94 -0.02 1.97
C PHE A 326 -7.22 -1.29 1.48
N ALA A 327 -7.86 -2.44 1.64
CA ALA A 327 -7.36 -3.70 1.10
C ALA A 327 -8.49 -4.51 0.47
N LEU A 328 -8.19 -5.23 -0.60
CA LEU A 328 -9.04 -6.32 -1.07
C LEU A 328 -8.69 -7.57 -0.27
N ASP A 329 -9.71 -8.34 0.11
CA ASP A 329 -9.48 -9.61 0.81
C ASP A 329 -8.89 -10.67 -0.13
N PRO A 330 -8.25 -11.74 0.38
CA PRO A 330 -7.63 -12.76 -0.46
C PRO A 330 -8.59 -13.47 -1.43
N SER A 331 -9.88 -13.51 -1.11
CA SER A 331 -10.89 -14.06 -2.02
C SER A 331 -11.33 -13.08 -3.12
N ASP A 332 -10.88 -11.82 -3.05
CA ASP A 332 -11.22 -10.72 -3.93
C ASP A 332 -12.74 -10.38 -3.91
N ASN A 333 -13.50 -10.87 -2.93
CA ASN A 333 -14.96 -10.65 -2.82
C ASN A 333 -15.33 -9.51 -1.87
N PHE A 334 -14.38 -8.97 -1.12
CA PHE A 334 -14.58 -7.89 -0.17
C PHE A 334 -13.49 -6.83 -0.29
N LEU A 335 -13.86 -5.59 -0.01
CA LEU A 335 -12.94 -4.47 0.14
C LEU A 335 -13.13 -3.87 1.53
N LEU A 336 -12.04 -3.72 2.26
CA LEU A 336 -11.98 -3.19 3.62
C LEU A 336 -11.37 -1.79 3.58
N VAL A 337 -12.08 -0.77 4.06
CA VAL A 337 -11.61 0.62 4.06
C VAL A 337 -11.23 1.05 5.47
N ALA A 338 -9.97 1.48 5.67
CA ALA A 338 -9.49 2.07 6.90
C ALA A 338 -9.86 3.57 6.96
N ASN A 339 -10.97 3.89 7.64
CA ASN A 339 -11.43 5.25 7.82
C ASN A 339 -10.82 5.84 9.10
N GLN A 340 -9.65 6.47 8.94
CA GLN A 340 -8.80 6.92 10.03
C GLN A 340 -9.53 7.84 11.02
N LYS A 341 -10.21 8.89 10.54
CA LYS A 341 -10.77 9.94 11.41
C LYS A 341 -12.07 9.53 12.09
N SER A 342 -12.77 8.55 11.52
CA SER A 342 -13.97 7.98 12.13
C SER A 342 -13.71 6.74 12.98
N ASN A 343 -12.43 6.35 13.19
CA ASN A 343 -12.05 5.21 14.03
C ASN A 343 -12.80 3.91 13.68
N GLN A 344 -12.82 3.56 12.39
CA GLN A 344 -13.48 2.36 11.92
C GLN A 344 -12.87 1.78 10.65
N ILE A 345 -13.04 0.47 10.48
CA ILE A 345 -12.85 -0.24 9.22
C ILE A 345 -14.23 -0.61 8.67
N VAL A 346 -14.53 -0.21 7.44
CA VAL A 346 -15.80 -0.57 6.76
C VAL A 346 -15.52 -1.66 5.73
N VAL A 347 -16.22 -2.79 5.84
CA VAL A 347 -16.10 -3.93 4.94
C VAL A 347 -17.28 -3.94 3.96
N MET A 348 -17.00 -3.90 2.67
CA MET A 348 -18.00 -3.88 1.60
C MET A 348 -17.89 -5.11 0.72
N ARG A 349 -19.02 -5.61 0.22
CA ARG A 349 -18.98 -6.60 -0.87
C ARG A 349 -18.42 -5.99 -2.14
N ARG A 350 -17.63 -6.76 -2.85
CA ARG A 350 -17.17 -6.51 -4.21
C ARG A 350 -17.78 -7.57 -5.12
N ASP A 351 -18.27 -7.18 -6.29
CA ASP A 351 -18.57 -8.13 -7.37
C ASP A 351 -17.35 -8.28 -8.29
N PRO A 352 -16.65 -9.43 -8.29
CA PRO A 352 -15.45 -9.61 -9.11
C PRO A 352 -15.70 -9.54 -10.62
N ARG A 353 -16.94 -9.67 -11.09
CA ARG A 353 -17.26 -9.60 -12.52
C ARG A 353 -17.41 -8.16 -12.99
N SER A 354 -18.09 -7.33 -12.21
CA SER A 354 -18.33 -5.93 -12.57
C SER A 354 -17.32 -4.95 -11.96
N GLY A 355 -16.61 -5.35 -10.91
CA GLY A 355 -15.70 -4.52 -10.11
C GLY A 355 -16.40 -3.63 -9.09
N LYS A 356 -17.73 -3.54 -9.12
CA LYS A 356 -18.50 -2.61 -8.28
C LYS A 356 -18.48 -3.02 -6.81
N LEU A 357 -18.53 -2.00 -5.95
CA LEU A 357 -18.67 -2.13 -4.51
C LEU A 357 -20.15 -1.99 -4.12
N GLY A 358 -20.64 -2.95 -3.34
CA GLY A 358 -22.03 -3.10 -2.96
C GLY A 358 -22.32 -2.68 -1.53
N GLU A 359 -23.15 -3.49 -0.86
CA GLU A 359 -23.55 -3.30 0.52
C GLU A 359 -22.37 -3.43 1.50
N THR A 360 -22.44 -2.65 2.58
CA THR A 360 -21.58 -2.81 3.76
C THR A 360 -22.00 -4.07 4.51
N VAL A 361 -21.05 -4.98 4.74
CA VAL A 361 -21.28 -6.23 5.48
C VAL A 361 -20.84 -6.14 6.94
N GLN A 362 -19.95 -5.19 7.25
CA GLN A 362 -19.52 -4.89 8.61
C GLN A 362 -18.97 -3.46 8.70
N THR A 363 -19.28 -2.79 9.81
CA THR A 363 -18.53 -1.62 10.30
C THR A 363 -17.85 -2.04 11.59
N PHE A 364 -16.52 -2.02 11.60
CA PHE A 364 -15.68 -2.52 12.68
C PHE A 364 -14.98 -1.36 13.39
N THR A 365 -15.13 -1.23 14.70
CA THR A 365 -14.44 -0.18 15.47
C THR A 365 -12.95 -0.49 15.58
N GLN A 366 -12.13 0.46 15.15
CA GLN A 366 -10.68 0.38 15.23
C GLN A 366 -10.15 1.81 15.33
N ASP A 367 -9.32 2.10 16.34
CA ASP A 367 -8.81 3.46 16.51
C ASP A 367 -7.75 3.78 15.43
N ALA A 368 -7.95 4.92 14.76
CA ALA A 368 -7.09 5.52 13.74
C ALA A 368 -6.38 4.54 12.76
N PRO A 369 -7.11 3.61 12.10
CA PRO A 369 -6.50 2.66 11.19
C PRO A 369 -5.90 3.40 9.98
N SER A 370 -4.73 2.95 9.54
CA SER A 370 -3.97 3.63 8.48
C SER A 370 -3.35 2.70 7.43
N ASP A 371 -3.28 1.39 7.69
CA ASP A 371 -2.90 0.38 6.70
C ASP A 371 -3.56 -0.96 7.02
N LEU A 372 -3.81 -1.76 5.98
CA LEU A 372 -4.46 -3.07 6.05
C LEU A 372 -3.67 -4.06 5.19
N LYS A 373 -3.21 -5.17 5.78
CA LYS A 373 -2.51 -6.25 5.05
C LYS A 373 -3.08 -7.61 5.42
N PHE A 374 -3.19 -8.51 4.45
CA PHE A 374 -3.49 -9.91 4.73
C PHE A 374 -2.20 -10.72 4.79
N ILE A 375 -2.13 -11.64 5.76
CA ILE A 375 -1.16 -12.74 5.79
C ILE A 375 -1.89 -14.06 5.56
N GLU A 376 -1.24 -14.97 4.84
CA GLU A 376 -1.78 -16.28 4.42
C GLU A 376 -1.18 -17.44 5.20
#